data_AF-A0A2N2G631-F1
#
_entry.id   AF-A0A2N2G631-F1
#
_cell.length_a   1.000
_cell.length_b   1.000
_cell.length_c   1.000
_cell.angle_alpha   90.00
_cell.angle_beta   90.00
_cell.angle_gamma   90.00
#
_symmetry.space_group_name_H-M   'P 1'
#
loop_
_entity.id
_entity.type
_entity.pdbx_description
1 polymer ?
#
loop_
_entity_poly.entity_id
_entity_poly.type
_entity_poly.pdbx_seq_one_letter_code
_entity_poly.pdbx_strand_id
1 'polypeptide(L)'
;AGVADTDALFMEMLKAKSSVEGVPMKDLVFRDYKDFDMNGKKVGIGQIELATLDQVAGIRADLYKALEDLKKDGRHSVLFMLTDVVKEGTDLLVVSDEPAVIEQAFGGKIANNSMWVAGMMSRKKQTVPPLQKVFGC
;
A
#
# COMPACT_ATOMS: atom_id res chain seq x y z
N ALA A 1 19.47 29.56 -4.39
CA ALA A 1 18.28 29.60 -5.26
C ALA A 1 17.07 29.79 -4.36
N GLY A 2 16.36 30.92 -4.48
CA GLY A 2 15.20 31.24 -3.65
C GLY A 2 13.99 30.45 -4.12
N VAL A 3 13.68 29.36 -3.43
CA VAL A 3 12.40 28.66 -3.61
C VAL A 3 11.39 29.40 -2.76
N ALA A 4 10.73 30.40 -3.35
CA ALA A 4 9.70 31.19 -2.66
C ALA A 4 8.40 30.38 -2.43
N ASP A 5 8.32 29.14 -2.95
CA ASP A 5 7.14 28.31 -2.86
C ASP A 5 7.53 26.82 -2.79
N THR A 6 8.06 26.40 -1.64
CA THR A 6 8.48 25.01 -1.39
C THR A 6 7.34 24.03 -1.54
N ASP A 7 6.12 24.47 -1.25
CA ASP A 7 4.92 23.66 -1.27
C ASP A 7 4.46 23.39 -2.70
N ALA A 8 4.51 24.40 -3.57
CA ALA A 8 4.24 24.23 -5.00
C ALA A 8 5.23 23.25 -5.65
N LEU A 9 6.53 23.39 -5.37
CA LEU A 9 7.55 22.49 -5.86
C LEU A 9 7.36 21.06 -5.33
N PHE A 10 7.03 20.92 -4.03
CA PHE A 10 6.74 19.62 -3.41
C PHE A 10 5.54 18.95 -4.09
N MET A 11 4.46 19.68 -4.34
CA MET A 11 3.27 19.16 -5.01
C MET A 11 3.54 18.79 -6.48
N GLU A 12 4.35 19.54 -7.20
CA GLU A 12 4.77 19.16 -8.56
C GLU A 12 5.63 17.90 -8.57
N MET A 13 6.60 17.79 -7.66
CA MET A 13 7.44 16.59 -7.52
C MET A 13 6.61 15.37 -7.13
N LEU A 14 5.62 15.54 -6.25
CA LEU A 14 4.71 14.47 -5.86
C LEU A 14 3.85 14.02 -7.03
N LYS A 15 3.23 14.94 -7.78
CA LYS A 15 2.44 14.62 -8.98
C LYS A 15 3.27 13.86 -10.02
N ALA A 16 4.52 14.24 -10.23
CA ALA A 16 5.42 13.53 -11.14
C ALA A 16 5.74 12.11 -10.67
N LYS A 17 5.93 11.91 -9.36
CA LYS A 17 6.18 10.58 -8.77
C LYS A 17 4.93 9.70 -8.72
N SER A 18 3.79 10.30 -8.42
CA SER A 18 2.49 9.65 -8.27
C SER A 18 1.71 9.51 -9.58
N SER A 19 2.34 9.78 -10.74
CA SER A 19 1.74 9.51 -12.04
C SER A 19 1.48 8.02 -12.19
N VAL A 20 0.21 7.65 -12.03
CA VAL A 20 -0.31 6.29 -12.20
C VAL A 20 -1.06 6.13 -13.53
N GLU A 21 -1.39 7.25 -14.17
CA GLU A 21 -2.11 7.27 -15.44
C GLU A 21 -1.27 6.64 -16.57
N GLY A 22 -1.90 5.76 -17.34
CA GLY A 22 -1.27 5.09 -18.48
C GLY A 22 -0.26 3.98 -18.13
N VAL A 23 0.00 3.74 -16.84
CA VAL A 23 0.89 2.65 -16.41
C VAL A 23 0.08 1.36 -16.25
N PRO A 24 0.54 0.21 -16.78
CA PRO A 24 -0.12 -1.07 -16.55
C PRO A 24 -0.22 -1.39 -15.04
N MET A 25 -1.38 -1.90 -14.60
CA MET A 25 -1.62 -2.20 -13.18
C MET A 25 -0.57 -3.13 -12.57
N LYS A 26 -0.10 -4.12 -13.36
CA LYS A 26 0.96 -5.02 -12.93
C LYS A 26 2.25 -4.25 -12.62
N ASP A 27 2.66 -3.34 -13.49
CA ASP A 27 3.87 -2.54 -13.28
C ASP A 27 3.72 -1.59 -12.09
N LEU A 28 2.52 -1.03 -11.87
CA LEU A 28 2.21 -0.24 -10.68
C LEU A 28 2.34 -1.07 -9.40
N VAL A 29 1.76 -2.28 -9.39
CA VAL A 29 1.83 -3.19 -8.24
C VAL A 29 3.28 -3.57 -7.94
N PHE A 30 4.08 -3.88 -8.96
CA PHE A 30 5.46 -4.31 -8.80
C PHE A 30 6.48 -3.20 -8.60
N ARG A 31 6.09 -1.92 -8.76
CA ARG A 31 7.00 -0.75 -8.68
C ARG A 31 7.78 -0.67 -7.36
N ASP A 32 7.09 -0.85 -6.24
CA ASP A 32 7.71 -1.02 -4.91
C ASP A 32 7.09 -2.21 -4.18
N TYR A 33 7.21 -3.38 -4.79
CA TYR A 33 6.75 -4.64 -4.23
C TYR A 33 7.89 -5.43 -3.57
N LYS A 34 7.59 -6.03 -2.41
CA LYS A 34 8.49 -6.98 -1.75
C LYS A 34 7.71 -8.13 -1.15
N ASP A 35 8.25 -9.33 -1.33
CA ASP A 35 7.81 -10.53 -0.61
C ASP A 35 8.56 -10.63 0.73
N PHE A 36 7.84 -11.06 1.75
CA PHE A 36 8.33 -11.34 3.08
C PHE A 36 7.90 -12.74 3.49
N ASP A 37 8.78 -13.44 4.19
CA ASP A 37 8.44 -14.69 4.87
C ASP A 37 8.04 -14.37 6.30
N MET A 38 6.77 -14.60 6.62
CA MET A 38 6.19 -14.39 7.95
C MET A 38 5.87 -15.76 8.56
N ASN A 39 6.88 -16.41 9.15
CA ASN A 39 6.74 -17.71 9.82
C ASN A 39 6.21 -18.81 8.87
N GLY A 40 6.80 -18.92 7.67
CA GLY A 40 6.40 -19.85 6.61
C GLY A 40 5.24 -19.35 5.75
N LYS A 41 4.62 -18.22 6.09
CA LYS A 41 3.57 -17.59 5.28
C LYS A 41 4.19 -16.52 4.39
N LYS A 42 4.08 -16.71 3.08
CA LYS A 42 4.54 -15.72 2.09
C LYS A 42 3.58 -14.53 2.07
N VAL A 43 4.06 -13.36 2.48
CA VAL A 43 3.32 -12.10 2.52
C VAL A 43 3.94 -11.09 1.56
N GLY A 44 3.18 -10.68 0.56
CA GLY A 44 3.57 -9.64 -0.38
C GLY A 44 3.14 -8.25 0.08
N ILE A 45 4.00 -7.25 0.00
CA ILE A 45 3.68 -5.87 0.35
C ILE A 45 4.18 -4.91 -0.73
N GLY A 46 3.23 -4.32 -1.45
CA GLY A 46 3.45 -3.22 -2.38
C GLY A 46 3.17 -1.86 -1.75
N GLN A 47 3.81 -0.82 -2.27
CA GLN A 47 3.57 0.55 -1.83
C GLN A 47 3.60 1.53 -3.00
N ILE A 48 2.71 2.53 -2.96
CA ILE A 48 2.77 3.70 -3.82
C ILE A 48 2.48 4.96 -3.00
N GLU A 49 3.28 6.00 -3.25
CA GLU A 49 3.11 7.32 -2.64
C GLU A 49 2.32 8.22 -3.60
N LEU A 50 1.25 8.82 -3.09
CA LEU A 50 0.29 9.61 -3.84
C LEU A 50 0.13 10.98 -3.19
N ALA A 51 -0.11 12.02 -4.01
CA ALA A 51 -0.47 13.34 -3.51
C ALA A 51 -1.92 13.38 -3.01
N THR A 52 -2.80 12.57 -3.63
CA THR A 52 -4.17 12.32 -3.17
C THR A 52 -4.60 10.92 -3.60
N LEU A 53 -5.42 10.26 -2.79
CA LEU A 53 -6.05 8.97 -3.13
C LEU A 53 -6.93 9.05 -4.39
N ASP A 54 -7.41 10.23 -4.77
CA ASP A 54 -8.24 10.40 -5.97
C ASP A 54 -7.51 9.99 -7.25
N GLN A 55 -6.18 10.07 -7.26
CA GLN A 55 -5.35 9.65 -8.40
C GLN A 55 -5.52 8.16 -8.74
N VAL A 56 -5.83 7.33 -7.74
CA VAL A 56 -6.00 5.88 -7.90
C VAL A 56 -7.45 5.42 -7.76
N ALA A 57 -8.38 6.33 -7.46
CA ALA A 57 -9.78 6.00 -7.23
C ALA A 57 -10.41 5.29 -8.46
N GLY A 58 -10.12 5.78 -9.66
CA GLY A 58 -10.63 5.21 -10.92
C GLY A 58 -10.04 3.83 -11.28
N ILE A 59 -8.85 3.51 -10.79
CA ILE A 59 -8.15 2.25 -11.08
C ILE A 59 -8.13 1.29 -9.88
N ARG A 60 -8.77 1.66 -8.77
CA ARG A 60 -8.72 0.91 -7.51
C ARG A 60 -9.22 -0.52 -7.67
N ALA A 61 -10.30 -0.71 -8.43
CA ALA A 61 -10.86 -2.03 -8.69
C ALA A 61 -9.89 -2.91 -9.49
N ASP A 62 -9.24 -2.35 -10.50
CA ASP A 62 -8.27 -3.07 -11.33
C ASP A 62 -6.99 -3.38 -10.55
N LEU A 63 -6.53 -2.46 -9.69
CA LEU A 63 -5.45 -2.70 -8.74
C LEU A 63 -5.81 -3.87 -7.81
N TYR A 64 -6.99 -3.85 -7.21
CA TYR A 64 -7.43 -4.92 -6.32
C TYR A 64 -7.43 -6.28 -7.03
N LYS A 65 -7.99 -6.34 -8.24
CA LYS A 65 -8.00 -7.55 -9.07
C LYS A 65 -6.58 -8.04 -9.38
N ALA A 66 -5.65 -7.14 -9.68
CA ALA A 66 -4.25 -7.50 -9.89
C ALA A 66 -3.59 -8.08 -8.62
N LEU A 67 -3.95 -7.60 -7.42
CA LEU A 67 -3.49 -8.17 -6.15
C LEU A 67 -4.10 -9.56 -5.89
N GLU A 68 -5.38 -9.76 -6.22
CA GLU A 68 -6.03 -11.08 -6.15
C GLU A 68 -5.33 -12.08 -7.07
N ASP A 69 -5.01 -11.69 -8.30
CA ASP A 69 -4.26 -12.53 -9.23
C ASP A 69 -2.85 -12.82 -8.70
N LEU A 70 -2.18 -11.83 -8.11
CA LEU A 70 -0.86 -12.02 -7.51
C LEU A 70 -0.86 -12.97 -6.30
N LYS A 71 -1.96 -13.02 -5.57
CA LYS A 71 -2.15 -13.95 -4.45
C LYS A 71 -2.25 -15.40 -4.94
N LYS A 72 -2.85 -15.64 -6.11
CA LYS A 72 -3.02 -16.99 -6.70
C LYS A 72 -1.68 -17.69 -6.98
N ASP A 73 -0.58 -16.94 -7.07
CA ASP A 73 0.79 -17.47 -7.18
C ASP A 73 1.33 -18.10 -5.86
N GLY A 74 0.45 -18.49 -4.94
CA GLY A 74 0.80 -19.19 -3.69
C GLY A 74 1.17 -18.27 -2.52
N ARG A 75 0.71 -17.01 -2.52
CA ARG A 75 0.91 -16.09 -1.38
C ARG A 75 -0.24 -16.22 -0.40
N HIS A 76 0.09 -16.18 0.89
CA HIS A 76 -0.91 -16.19 1.96
C HIS A 76 -1.64 -14.84 2.05
N SER A 77 -0.88 -13.75 1.96
CA SER A 77 -1.42 -12.39 2.01
C SER A 77 -0.69 -11.50 1.00
N VAL A 78 -1.43 -10.59 0.39
CA VAL A 78 -0.93 -9.50 -0.45
C VAL A 78 -1.55 -8.21 0.08
N LEU A 79 -0.68 -7.27 0.45
CA LEU A 79 -1.03 -5.96 0.96
C LEU A 79 -0.54 -4.91 -0.01
N PHE A 80 -1.34 -3.86 -0.24
CA PHE A 80 -0.92 -2.75 -1.09
C PHE A 80 -1.21 -1.43 -0.42
N MET A 81 -0.16 -0.65 -0.18
CA MET A 81 -0.22 0.62 0.52
C MET A 81 -0.46 1.74 -0.48
N LEU A 82 -1.65 2.33 -0.46
CA LEU A 82 -1.95 3.59 -1.13
C LEU A 82 -1.69 4.73 -0.14
N THR A 83 -0.45 5.21 -0.11
CA THR A 83 0.00 6.20 0.87
C THR A 83 -0.33 7.61 0.38
N ASP A 84 -1.23 8.29 1.08
CA ASP A 84 -1.51 9.72 0.89
C ASP A 84 -0.52 10.53 1.73
N VAL A 85 0.43 11.17 1.04
CA VAL A 85 1.50 11.94 1.68
C VAL A 85 1.01 13.28 2.25
N VAL A 86 -0.12 13.78 1.77
CA VAL A 86 -0.70 15.05 2.23
C VAL A 86 -1.53 14.84 3.49
N LYS A 87 -2.30 13.73 3.54
CA LYS A 87 -3.06 13.32 4.73
C LYS A 87 -2.26 12.51 5.75
N GLU A 88 -1.00 12.24 5.44
CA GLU A 88 -0.08 11.44 6.26
C GLU A 88 -0.70 10.10 6.70
N GLY A 89 -1.21 9.32 5.76
CA GLY A 89 -1.81 8.03 6.05
C GLY A 89 -1.85 7.11 4.86
N THR A 90 -2.17 5.84 5.11
CA THR A 90 -2.25 4.82 4.07
C THR A 90 -3.63 4.20 4.04
N ASP A 91 -4.21 4.13 2.85
CA ASP A 91 -5.33 3.25 2.55
C ASP A 91 -4.75 1.90 2.10
N LEU A 92 -4.84 0.92 3.00
CA LEU A 92 -4.23 -0.38 2.86
C LEU A 92 -5.22 -1.33 2.20
N LEU A 93 -4.98 -1.69 0.94
CA LEU A 93 -5.71 -2.77 0.28
C LEU A 93 -5.23 -4.11 0.84
N VAL A 94 -6.17 -4.99 1.16
CA VAL A 94 -5.87 -6.29 1.78
C VAL A 94 -6.50 -7.42 0.97
N VAL A 95 -5.64 -8.35 0.53
CA VAL A 95 -6.05 -9.66 0.01
C VAL A 95 -5.35 -10.72 0.87
N SER A 96 -6.08 -11.39 1.75
CA SER A 96 -5.48 -12.33 2.72
C SER A 96 -6.40 -13.51 2.96
N ASP A 97 -5.82 -14.69 3.19
CA ASP A 97 -6.58 -15.85 3.70
C ASP A 97 -7.02 -15.67 5.16
N GLU A 98 -6.31 -14.81 5.92
CA GLU A 98 -6.65 -14.45 7.30
C GLU A 98 -6.72 -12.92 7.46
N PRO A 99 -7.82 -12.26 7.06
CA PRO A 99 -7.98 -10.82 7.20
C PRO A 99 -7.91 -10.35 8.67
N ALA A 100 -8.41 -11.16 9.61
CA ALA A 100 -8.42 -10.84 11.03
C ALA A 100 -7.01 -10.64 11.63
N VAL A 101 -6.00 -11.37 11.12
CA VAL A 101 -4.60 -11.20 11.53
C VAL A 101 -4.07 -9.83 11.10
N ILE A 102 -4.47 -9.38 9.91
CA ILE A 102 -4.09 -8.05 9.38
C ILE A 102 -4.79 -6.94 10.17
N GLU A 103 -6.08 -7.11 10.49
CA GLU A 103 -6.83 -6.20 11.36
C GLU A 103 -6.18 -6.05 12.73
N GLN A 104 -5.76 -7.17 13.34
CA GLN A 104 -5.04 -7.19 14.61
C GLN A 104 -3.69 -6.47 14.52
N ALA A 105 -2.97 -6.60 13.40
CA ALA A 105 -1.66 -5.97 13.22
C ALA A 105 -1.74 -4.43 13.25
N PHE A 106 -2.80 -3.87 12.66
CA PHE A 106 -2.93 -2.42 12.46
C PHE A 106 -4.00 -1.76 13.33
N GLY A 107 -4.75 -2.53 14.12
CA GLY A 107 -5.77 -2.01 15.02
C GLY A 107 -6.98 -1.38 14.30
N GLY A 108 -7.22 -1.77 13.04
CA GLY A 108 -8.30 -1.28 12.19
C GLY A 108 -9.26 -2.39 11.78
N LYS A 109 -10.37 -2.02 11.12
CA LYS A 109 -11.26 -2.98 10.47
C LYS A 109 -11.18 -2.85 8.96
N ILE A 110 -11.14 -3.97 8.27
CA ILE A 110 -11.19 -4.03 6.81
C ILE A 110 -12.64 -3.84 6.39
N ALA A 111 -12.90 -2.81 5.61
CA ALA A 111 -14.19 -2.55 4.98
C ALA A 111 -13.98 -2.34 3.48
N ASN A 112 -14.78 -3.00 2.66
CA ASN A 112 -14.64 -2.95 1.19
C ASN A 112 -13.21 -3.30 0.71
N ASN A 113 -12.63 -4.34 1.30
CA ASN A 113 -11.30 -4.87 0.99
C ASN A 113 -10.12 -3.93 1.29
N SER A 114 -10.34 -2.86 2.06
CA SER A 114 -9.27 -1.99 2.52
C SER A 114 -9.47 -1.50 3.95
N MET A 115 -8.44 -0.87 4.51
CA MET A 115 -8.54 -0.14 5.77
C MET A 115 -7.70 1.13 5.73
N TRP A 116 -8.20 2.20 6.35
CA TRP A 116 -7.41 3.41 6.55
C TRP A 116 -6.53 3.29 7.79
N VAL A 117 -5.24 3.54 7.64
CA VAL A 117 -4.26 3.55 8.73
C VAL A 117 -3.57 4.91 8.79
N ALA A 118 -4.02 5.75 9.72
CA ALA A 118 -3.47 7.08 9.95
C ALA A 118 -2.01 7.01 10.44
N GLY A 119 -1.15 7.90 9.94
CA GLY A 119 0.26 7.99 10.29
C GLY A 119 1.14 6.90 9.63
N MET A 120 0.58 5.95 8.91
CA MET A 120 1.34 4.91 8.21
C MET A 120 1.86 5.45 6.88
N MET A 121 3.18 5.59 6.79
CA MET A 121 3.91 6.10 5.63
C MET A 121 5.02 5.15 5.15
N SER A 122 5.51 4.27 6.03
CA SER A 122 6.69 3.44 5.74
C SER A 122 6.42 1.96 5.89
N ARG A 123 6.50 1.21 4.79
CA ARG A 123 6.45 -0.26 4.80
C ARG A 123 7.39 -0.89 5.82
N LYS A 124 8.67 -0.46 5.84
CA LYS A 124 9.71 -1.09 6.66
C LYS A 124 9.57 -0.81 8.14
N LYS A 125 9.12 0.39 8.52
CA LYS A 125 9.05 0.80 9.92
C LYS A 125 7.70 0.54 10.56
N GLN A 126 6.62 0.60 9.76
CA GLN A 126 5.25 0.66 10.29
C GLN A 126 4.36 -0.47 9.78
N THR A 127 4.69 -1.12 8.66
CA THR A 127 3.87 -2.22 8.12
C THR A 127 4.47 -3.58 8.47
N VAL A 128 5.76 -3.78 8.23
CA VAL A 128 6.44 -5.07 8.43
C VAL A 128 6.51 -5.50 9.90
N PRO A 129 6.95 -4.66 10.87
CA PRO A 129 7.11 -5.11 12.26
C PRO A 129 5.80 -5.56 12.94
N PRO A 130 4.65 -4.85 12.78
CA PRO A 130 3.39 -5.33 13.34
C PRO A 130 2.93 -6.65 12.71
N LEU A 131 3.12 -6.83 11.39
CA LEU A 131 2.81 -8.09 10.71
C LEU A 131 3.65 -9.24 11.27
N GLN A 132 4.97 -9.07 11.37
CA GLN A 132 5.87 -10.06 11.96
C GLN A 132 5.39 -10.48 13.36
N LYS A 133 5.05 -9.49 14.20
CA LYS A 133 4.56 -9.74 15.56
C LYS A 133 3.27 -10.58 15.59
N VAL A 134 2.28 -10.29 14.74
CA VAL A 134 1.02 -11.06 14.74
C VAL A 134 1.15 -12.43 14.09
N PHE A 135 2.08 -12.59 13.14
CA PHE A 135 2.41 -13.89 12.55
C PHE A 135 3.34 -14.73 13.44
N GLY A 136 3.84 -14.16 14.54
CA GLY A 136 4.71 -14.84 15.51
C GLY A 136 6.15 -15.01 15.03
N CYS A 137 6.63 -14.05 14.24
CA CYS A 137 8.00 -13.99 13.70
C CYS A 137 8.93 -13.17 14.59
#